data_AF-A0A956JPV7-F1
#
_entry.id   AF-A0A956JPV7-F1
#
_cell.length_a   1.000
_cell.length_b   1.000
_cell.length_c   1.000
_cell.angle_alpha   90.00
_cell.angle_beta   90.00
_cell.angle_gamma   90.00
#
_symmetry.space_group_name_H-M   'P 1'
#
loop_
_entity.id
_entity.type
_entity.pdbx_description
1 polymer ?
#
loop_
_entity_poly.entity_id
_entity_poly.type
_entity_poly.pdbx_seq_one_letter_code
_entity_poly.pdbx_strand_id
1 'polypeptide(L)'
;MSELAARLVPSALGAVGISWGKSGLRAVVLPHDSEAATARALRQRCGAPALAVQPSATSARGAEHPIDRVAARVARHLAGELDALDDVPLELDDVSPFARRVYQALRRVGPGAVTTYGDLARAAEAPVGAARAVGAAMGHNPLPLVVPCHRVLGKNDMGDFSSPGGLRTKLRLLTLERVDAAVLVERGVNALRADETLGPIIRRVGQCRIGERGAPDALTALSRSIVHQQVSLAAGRTIFGRLLSACGDGARTLDGDRVLAAAPEVLRGAGLSARKAETVREIAERYRGGEIDEQRLARLDDEQAIEALTNIKGVGRWTAEMFLMFQLARLDVLPLGDVGLQRAMQRAFGIKKKPAPRTMTRLAKPWTPFRSVGCWYLWRGLDGDLFSAM
;
A
#
# COMPACT_ATOMS: atom_id res chain seq x y z
N MET A 1 -2.09 -34.86 24.11
CA MET A 1 -1.38 -33.58 23.88
C MET A 1 -1.59 -33.24 22.42
N SER A 2 -2.32 -32.19 22.05
CA SER A 2 -2.35 -31.84 20.62
C SER A 2 -0.96 -31.36 20.23
N GLU A 3 -0.46 -31.90 19.14
CA GLU A 3 0.85 -31.58 18.59
C GLU A 3 0.82 -30.14 18.07
N LEU A 4 1.91 -29.40 18.28
CA LEU A 4 2.06 -28.05 17.73
C LEU A 4 2.04 -28.16 16.21
N ALA A 5 1.08 -27.52 15.55
CA ALA A 5 0.99 -27.50 14.10
C ALA A 5 1.51 -26.16 13.56
N ALA A 6 2.08 -26.17 12.35
CA ALA A 6 2.51 -24.96 11.68
C ALA A 6 2.26 -25.00 10.17
N ARG A 7 1.94 -23.83 9.61
CA ARG A 7 1.73 -23.60 8.18
C ARG A 7 2.48 -22.38 7.66
N LEU A 8 2.93 -22.45 6.41
CA LEU A 8 3.31 -21.30 5.60
C LEU A 8 2.18 -20.95 4.64
N VAL A 9 1.65 -19.74 4.78
CA VAL A 9 0.56 -19.21 3.97
C VAL A 9 1.15 -18.31 2.88
N PRO A 10 1.08 -18.69 1.59
CA PRO A 10 1.61 -17.86 0.51
C PRO A 10 0.78 -16.57 0.37
N SER A 11 1.46 -15.45 0.10
CA SER A 11 0.81 -14.16 -0.16
C SER A 11 1.69 -13.27 -1.03
N ALA A 12 1.13 -12.18 -1.56
CA ALA A 12 1.88 -11.17 -2.31
C ALA A 12 2.91 -10.39 -1.46
N LEU A 13 2.80 -10.45 -0.13
CA LEU A 13 3.81 -9.91 0.78
C LEU A 13 4.96 -10.90 1.05
N GLY A 14 4.87 -12.13 0.53
CA GLY A 14 5.70 -13.28 0.90
C GLY A 14 4.93 -14.27 1.80
N ALA A 15 5.54 -15.41 2.13
CA ALA A 15 4.88 -16.42 2.96
C ALA A 15 4.76 -15.98 4.43
N VAL A 16 3.55 -16.06 4.98
CA VAL A 16 3.22 -15.81 6.39
C VAL A 16 3.26 -17.13 7.15
N GLY A 17 4.01 -17.19 8.24
CA GLY A 17 4.03 -18.35 9.13
C GLY A 17 2.91 -18.28 10.16
N ILE A 18 2.13 -19.35 10.34
CA ILE A 18 1.18 -19.46 11.45
C ILE A 18 1.41 -20.77 12.21
N SER A 19 1.19 -20.75 13.52
CA SER A 19 1.27 -21.94 14.36
C SER A 19 0.07 -22.05 15.30
N TRP A 20 -0.40 -23.27 15.49
CA TRP A 20 -1.54 -23.65 16.31
C TRP A 20 -1.09 -24.57 17.44
N GLY A 21 -1.42 -24.19 18.67
CA GLY A 21 -1.10 -24.92 19.88
C GLY A 21 -2.21 -25.87 20.31
N LYS A 22 -2.41 -25.98 21.62
CA LYS A 22 -3.43 -26.82 22.28
C LYS A 22 -4.85 -26.29 22.08
N SER A 23 -5.01 -24.97 22.08
CA SER A 23 -6.32 -24.32 22.17
C SER A 23 -6.60 -23.27 21.09
N GLY A 24 -5.59 -22.89 20.31
CA GLY A 24 -5.73 -21.84 19.31
C GLY A 24 -4.43 -21.48 18.61
N LEU A 25 -4.45 -20.38 17.87
CA LEU A 25 -3.24 -19.79 17.31
C LEU A 25 -2.29 -19.36 18.42
N ARG A 26 -1.05 -19.86 18.35
CA ARG A 26 0.03 -19.55 19.29
C ARG A 26 1.00 -18.51 18.74
N ALA A 27 1.21 -18.50 17.42
CA ALA A 27 2.12 -17.57 16.77
C ALA A 27 1.70 -17.23 15.34
N VAL A 28 1.94 -15.99 14.92
CA VAL A 28 1.94 -15.55 13.52
C VAL A 28 3.25 -14.83 13.25
N VAL A 29 3.86 -15.06 12.09
CA VAL A 29 5.09 -14.39 11.63
C VAL A 29 4.85 -13.84 10.24
N LEU A 30 4.92 -12.51 10.11
CA LEU A 30 4.88 -11.83 8.82
C LEU A 30 6.11 -12.19 7.96
N PRO A 31 6.04 -12.02 6.64
CA PRO A 31 7.05 -12.59 5.74
C PRO A 31 8.45 -11.99 5.95
N HIS A 32 9.45 -12.86 5.97
CA HIS A 32 10.86 -12.50 5.82
C HIS A 32 11.29 -12.63 4.35
N ASP A 33 12.57 -12.37 4.07
CA ASP A 33 13.15 -12.40 2.71
C ASP A 33 13.00 -13.74 1.96
N SER A 34 12.67 -14.83 2.66
CA SER A 34 12.40 -16.14 2.07
C SER A 34 11.46 -16.95 2.95
N GLU A 35 10.77 -17.92 2.35
CA GLU A 35 9.92 -18.89 3.08
C GLU A 35 10.71 -19.64 4.16
N ALA A 36 11.95 -20.01 3.87
CA ALA A 36 12.84 -20.67 4.82
C ALA A 36 13.18 -19.75 6.01
N ALA A 37 13.37 -18.45 5.78
CA ALA A 37 13.57 -17.47 6.85
C ALA A 37 12.30 -17.28 7.69
N THR A 38 11.13 -17.17 7.07
CA THR A 38 9.84 -17.13 7.78
C THR A 38 9.64 -18.37 8.64
N ALA A 39 9.90 -19.57 8.09
CA ALA A 39 9.78 -20.82 8.84
C ALA A 39 10.73 -20.86 10.04
N ARG A 40 11.99 -20.45 9.88
CA ARG A 40 12.95 -20.34 11.00
C ARG A 40 12.45 -19.38 12.08
N ALA A 41 11.97 -18.21 11.70
CA ALA A 41 11.44 -17.22 12.64
C ALA A 41 10.18 -17.74 13.38
N LEU A 42 9.31 -18.49 12.69
CA LEU A 42 8.16 -19.13 13.31
C LEU A 42 8.57 -20.18 14.35
N ARG A 43 9.54 -21.05 14.02
CA ARG A 43 10.10 -22.04 14.97
C ARG A 43 10.69 -21.38 16.22
N GLN A 44 11.46 -20.31 16.02
CA GLN A 44 12.03 -19.53 17.11
C GLN A 44 10.94 -18.91 17.99
N ARG A 45 9.92 -18.29 17.38
CA ARG A 45 8.79 -17.69 18.09
C ARG A 45 7.99 -18.72 18.90
N CYS A 46 7.86 -19.94 18.40
CA CYS A 46 7.17 -21.01 19.11
C CYS A 46 8.03 -21.71 20.17
N GLY A 47 9.34 -21.43 20.23
CA GLY A 47 10.28 -22.18 21.06
C GLY A 47 10.45 -23.65 20.62
N ALA A 48 10.22 -23.95 19.34
CA ALA A 48 10.17 -25.31 18.81
C ALA A 48 11.09 -25.47 17.56
N PRO A 49 12.41 -25.65 17.74
CA PRO A 49 13.37 -25.74 16.64
C PRO A 49 13.14 -26.91 15.66
N ALA A 50 12.53 -27.99 16.13
CA ALA A 50 12.23 -29.19 15.32
C ALA A 50 10.83 -29.18 14.69
N LEU A 51 10.03 -28.11 14.89
CA LEU A 51 8.67 -28.03 14.37
C LEU A 51 8.65 -28.14 12.84
N ALA A 52 7.92 -29.13 12.33
CA ALA A 52 7.63 -29.25 10.90
C ALA A 52 6.70 -28.10 10.48
N VAL A 53 7.15 -27.29 9.52
CA VAL A 53 6.35 -26.20 8.95
C VAL A 53 5.96 -26.60 7.54
N GLN A 54 4.67 -26.84 7.33
CA GLN A 54 4.13 -27.33 6.06
C GLN A 54 3.56 -26.17 5.23
N PRO A 55 3.59 -26.24 3.89
CA PRO A 55 2.84 -25.28 3.08
C PRO A 55 1.34 -25.41 3.37
N SER A 56 0.61 -24.30 3.43
CA SER A 56 -0.85 -24.33 3.53
C SER A 56 -1.49 -24.59 2.18
N ALA A 57 -2.55 -25.40 2.15
CA ALA A 57 -3.46 -25.42 1.01
C ALA A 57 -4.19 -24.06 0.87
N THR A 58 -4.47 -23.65 -0.36
CA THR A 58 -5.23 -22.43 -0.68
C THR A 58 -6.74 -22.58 -0.44
N SER A 59 -7.22 -23.80 -0.15
CA SER A 59 -8.62 -24.13 0.08
C SER A 59 -8.80 -24.82 1.43
N ALA A 60 -9.88 -24.47 2.13
CA ALA A 60 -10.30 -25.14 3.35
C ALA A 60 -11.09 -26.44 3.10
N ARG A 61 -11.39 -26.81 1.84
CA ARG A 61 -12.10 -28.06 1.53
C ARG A 61 -11.24 -29.25 1.95
N GLY A 62 -11.77 -30.09 2.85
CA GLY A 62 -11.03 -31.22 3.42
C GLY A 62 -10.06 -30.86 4.55
N ALA A 63 -10.16 -29.66 5.14
CA ALA A 63 -9.30 -29.25 6.24
C ALA A 63 -9.53 -30.08 7.53
N GLU A 64 -8.63 -31.03 7.78
CA GLU A 64 -8.64 -31.90 8.97
C GLU A 64 -8.25 -31.14 10.25
N HIS A 65 -7.32 -30.17 10.16
CA HIS A 65 -6.85 -29.40 11.31
C HIS A 65 -7.41 -27.96 11.32
N PRO A 66 -7.78 -27.38 12.48
CA PRO A 66 -8.29 -26.00 12.57
C PRO A 66 -7.38 -24.94 11.95
N ILE A 67 -6.06 -25.14 12.05
CA ILE A 67 -5.04 -24.25 11.45
C ILE A 67 -5.21 -24.08 9.93
N ASP A 68 -5.69 -25.10 9.22
CA ASP A 68 -5.83 -25.05 7.76
C ASP A 68 -6.99 -24.13 7.34
N ARG A 69 -8.06 -24.08 8.14
CA ARG A 69 -9.16 -23.13 7.92
C ARG A 69 -8.69 -21.70 8.17
N VAL A 70 -7.89 -21.50 9.22
CA VAL A 70 -7.30 -20.20 9.53
C VAL A 70 -6.29 -19.77 8.46
N ALA A 71 -5.46 -20.69 7.97
CA ALA A 71 -4.54 -20.44 6.85
C ALA A 71 -5.28 -19.93 5.61
N ALA A 72 -6.37 -20.60 5.23
CA ALA A 72 -7.20 -20.18 4.10
C ALA A 72 -7.82 -18.79 4.31
N ARG A 73 -8.28 -18.48 5.53
CA ARG A 73 -8.81 -17.15 5.86
C ARG A 73 -7.73 -16.06 5.80
N VAL A 74 -6.54 -16.32 6.34
CA VAL A 74 -5.38 -15.42 6.25
C VAL A 74 -4.99 -15.20 4.78
N ALA A 75 -4.95 -16.26 3.96
CA ALA A 75 -4.66 -16.16 2.54
C ALA A 75 -5.67 -15.25 1.82
N ARG A 76 -6.97 -15.44 2.06
CA ARG A 76 -8.05 -14.61 1.48
C ARG A 76 -7.96 -13.15 1.92
N HIS A 77 -7.75 -12.92 3.23
CA HIS A 77 -7.55 -11.57 3.76
C HIS A 77 -6.37 -10.86 3.06
N LEU A 78 -5.22 -11.52 2.97
CA LEU A 78 -4.04 -10.99 2.27
C LEU A 78 -4.19 -10.95 0.75
N ALA A 79 -5.16 -11.69 0.20
CA ALA A 79 -5.61 -11.57 -1.17
C ALA A 79 -6.70 -10.49 -1.33
N GLY A 80 -7.00 -9.67 -0.32
CA GLY A 80 -7.93 -8.54 -0.41
C GLY A 80 -9.41 -8.87 -0.18
N GLU A 81 -9.75 -10.14 0.08
CA GLU A 81 -11.04 -10.56 0.61
C GLU A 81 -11.01 -10.37 2.13
N LEU A 82 -11.25 -9.13 2.57
CA LEU A 82 -10.99 -8.68 3.94
C LEU A 82 -11.80 -9.48 4.97
N ASP A 83 -11.09 -10.23 5.82
CA ASP A 83 -11.60 -10.93 7.00
C ASP A 83 -11.13 -10.21 8.28
N ALA A 84 -11.99 -10.12 9.30
CA ALA A 84 -11.64 -9.51 10.59
C ALA A 84 -10.74 -10.41 11.44
N LEU A 85 -10.83 -11.74 11.27
CA LEU A 85 -10.09 -12.76 12.03
C LEU A 85 -10.25 -12.65 13.56
N ASP A 86 -11.27 -11.95 14.04
CA ASP A 86 -11.52 -11.59 15.43
C ASP A 86 -12.18 -12.71 16.26
N ASP A 87 -12.72 -13.72 15.59
CA ASP A 87 -13.28 -14.96 16.14
C ASP A 87 -12.24 -16.10 16.29
N VAL A 88 -11.06 -15.97 15.68
CA VAL A 88 -10.02 -17.01 15.72
C VAL A 88 -9.59 -17.29 17.18
N PRO A 89 -9.58 -18.56 17.66
CA PRO A 89 -9.09 -18.89 18.99
C PRO A 89 -7.61 -18.55 19.14
N LEU A 90 -7.23 -17.96 20.28
CA LEU A 90 -5.86 -17.56 20.58
C LEU A 90 -5.34 -18.31 21.81
N GLU A 91 -4.12 -18.84 21.71
CA GLU A 91 -3.39 -19.40 22.84
C GLU A 91 -2.42 -18.35 23.38
N LEU A 92 -2.76 -17.75 24.52
CA LEU A 92 -2.06 -16.59 25.10
C LEU A 92 -1.52 -16.88 26.51
N ASP A 93 -1.22 -18.14 26.82
CA ASP A 93 -0.80 -18.59 28.16
C ASP A 93 0.40 -17.78 28.69
N ASP A 94 1.35 -17.46 27.81
CA ASP A 94 2.58 -16.72 28.12
C ASP A 94 2.43 -15.18 28.08
N VAL A 95 1.21 -14.67 27.85
CA VAL A 95 0.92 -13.23 27.70
C VAL A 95 0.32 -12.66 28.99
N SER A 96 0.81 -11.48 29.42
CA SER A 96 0.32 -10.83 30.64
C SER A 96 -1.17 -10.47 30.58
N PRO A 97 -1.90 -10.44 31.73
CA PRO A 97 -3.32 -10.07 31.75
C PRO A 97 -3.62 -8.70 31.11
N PHE A 98 -2.71 -7.73 31.29
CA PHE A 98 -2.83 -6.43 30.65
C PHE A 98 -2.74 -6.52 29.12
N ALA A 99 -1.72 -7.20 28.59
CA ALA A 99 -1.56 -7.36 27.15
C ALA A 99 -2.72 -8.15 26.53
N ARG A 100 -3.26 -9.16 27.22
CA ARG A 100 -4.47 -9.89 26.77
C ARG A 100 -5.67 -8.95 26.58
N ARG A 101 -5.94 -8.04 27.53
CA ARG A 101 -7.02 -7.04 27.38
C ARG A 101 -6.77 -6.09 26.21
N VAL A 102 -5.53 -5.62 26.04
CA VAL A 102 -5.14 -4.78 24.89
C VAL A 102 -5.36 -5.52 23.57
N TYR A 103 -4.98 -6.79 23.48
CA TYR A 103 -5.16 -7.60 22.27
C TYR A 103 -6.65 -7.81 21.97
N GLN A 104 -7.46 -8.11 22.98
CA GLN A 104 -8.92 -8.23 22.84
C GLN A 104 -9.57 -6.93 22.35
N ALA A 105 -9.18 -5.78 22.91
CA ALA A 105 -9.66 -4.48 22.46
C ALA A 105 -9.25 -4.19 21.00
N LEU A 106 -8.00 -4.50 20.63
CA LEU A 106 -7.49 -4.26 19.29
C LEU A 106 -8.16 -5.13 18.23
N ARG A 107 -8.53 -6.37 18.55
CA ARG A 107 -9.24 -7.26 17.60
C ARG A 107 -10.59 -6.71 17.14
N ARG A 108 -11.19 -5.80 17.90
CA ARG A 108 -12.44 -5.11 17.53
C ARG A 108 -12.24 -4.01 16.48
N VAL A 109 -10.99 -3.58 16.24
CA VAL A 109 -10.67 -2.62 15.18
C VAL A 109 -10.61 -3.39 13.86
N GLY A 110 -11.70 -3.38 13.10
CA GLY A 110 -11.82 -4.12 11.84
C GLY A 110 -10.93 -3.60 10.70
N PRO A 111 -10.81 -4.35 9.58
CA PRO A 111 -10.11 -3.88 8.37
C PRO A 111 -10.63 -2.52 7.89
N GLY A 112 -9.72 -1.65 7.44
CA GLY A 112 -10.05 -0.30 6.95
C GLY A 112 -10.17 0.75 8.06
N ALA A 113 -10.25 0.33 9.32
CA ALA A 113 -10.22 1.21 10.48
C ALA A 113 -8.82 1.28 11.11
N VAL A 114 -8.52 2.40 11.75
CA VAL A 114 -7.33 2.62 12.56
C VAL A 114 -7.70 3.14 13.94
N THR A 115 -6.81 2.96 14.90
CA THR A 115 -6.93 3.49 16.26
C THR A 115 -5.61 4.12 16.69
N THR A 116 -5.60 4.83 17.82
CA THR A 116 -4.36 5.34 18.44
C THR A 116 -3.99 4.52 19.67
N TYR A 117 -2.72 4.59 20.10
CA TYR A 117 -2.31 3.99 21.38
C TYR A 117 -3.14 4.48 22.58
N GLY A 118 -3.56 5.76 22.57
CA GLY A 118 -4.39 6.34 23.63
C GLY A 118 -5.82 5.83 23.59
N ASP A 119 -6.42 5.75 22.39
CA ASP A 119 -7.78 5.24 22.24
C ASP A 119 -7.85 3.74 22.51
N LEU A 120 -6.81 2.99 22.12
CA LEU A 120 -6.69 1.58 22.45
C LEU A 120 -6.50 1.34 23.95
N ALA A 121 -5.73 2.20 24.64
CA ALA A 121 -5.62 2.14 26.10
C ALA A 121 -7.00 2.32 26.77
N ARG A 122 -7.80 3.29 26.31
CA ARG A 122 -9.16 3.51 26.80
C ARG A 122 -10.06 2.30 26.52
N ALA A 123 -10.01 1.75 25.31
CA ALA A 123 -10.79 0.59 24.91
C ALA A 123 -10.40 -0.69 25.67
N ALA A 124 -9.17 -0.77 26.17
CA ALA A 124 -8.67 -1.87 27.01
C ALA A 124 -8.89 -1.62 28.52
N GLU A 125 -9.63 -0.56 28.88
CA GLU A 125 -9.89 -0.14 30.26
C GLU A 125 -8.60 0.05 31.07
N ALA A 126 -7.56 0.54 30.40
CA ALA A 126 -6.29 0.86 31.02
C ALA A 126 -6.35 2.24 31.71
N PRO A 127 -5.52 2.47 32.75
CA PRO A 127 -5.41 3.79 33.36
C PRO A 127 -5.07 4.90 32.35
N VAL A 128 -5.50 6.12 32.63
CA VAL A 128 -5.16 7.31 31.83
C VAL A 128 -3.64 7.43 31.71
N GLY A 129 -3.14 7.68 30.49
CA GLY A 129 -1.70 7.75 30.22
C GLY A 129 -1.02 6.41 29.91
N ALA A 130 -1.74 5.29 29.87
CA ALA A 130 -1.17 3.97 29.59
C ALA A 130 -0.75 3.72 28.11
N ALA A 131 -0.76 4.74 27.24
CA ALA A 131 -0.40 4.61 25.82
C ALA A 131 0.98 3.97 25.60
N ARG A 132 1.99 4.31 26.42
CA ARG A 132 3.33 3.71 26.35
C ARG A 132 3.32 2.23 26.72
N ALA A 133 2.54 1.84 27.73
CA ALA A 133 2.38 0.44 28.13
C ALA A 133 1.66 -0.38 27.04
N VAL A 134 0.66 0.21 26.38
CA VAL A 134 0.03 -0.38 25.18
C VAL A 134 1.06 -0.57 24.07
N GLY A 135 1.91 0.43 23.81
CA GLY A 135 3.02 0.31 22.86
C GLY A 135 3.95 -0.85 23.17
N ALA A 136 4.35 -1.01 24.44
CA ALA A 136 5.15 -2.15 24.88
C ALA A 136 4.44 -3.49 24.68
N ALA A 137 3.13 -3.58 24.97
CA ALA A 137 2.34 -4.78 24.72
C ALA A 137 2.25 -5.11 23.21
N MET A 138 2.11 -4.10 22.35
CA MET A 138 2.10 -4.26 20.89
C MET A 138 3.45 -4.75 20.36
N GLY A 139 4.57 -4.29 20.92
CA GLY A 139 5.91 -4.73 20.53
C GLY A 139 6.14 -6.24 20.73
N HIS A 140 5.44 -6.83 21.71
CA HIS A 140 5.51 -8.26 22.05
C HIS A 140 4.34 -9.08 21.49
N ASN A 141 3.52 -8.51 20.60
CA ASN A 141 2.38 -9.21 19.99
C ASN A 141 2.83 -10.49 19.26
N PRO A 142 2.44 -11.69 19.74
CA PRO A 142 2.84 -12.95 19.12
C PRO A 142 2.05 -13.25 17.83
N LEU A 143 0.96 -12.53 17.58
CA LEU A 143 -0.07 -12.84 16.60
C LEU A 143 -0.37 -11.63 15.67
N PRO A 144 0.61 -11.01 14.98
CA PRO A 144 0.31 -9.99 13.97
C PRO A 144 -0.73 -10.48 12.95
N LEU A 145 -1.45 -9.56 12.30
CA LEU A 145 -2.67 -9.81 11.50
C LEU A 145 -3.91 -10.19 12.32
N VAL A 146 -3.83 -11.21 13.18
CA VAL A 146 -4.98 -11.67 13.98
C VAL A 146 -5.21 -10.77 15.20
N VAL A 147 -4.13 -10.31 15.81
CA VAL A 147 -4.08 -9.12 16.66
C VAL A 147 -3.46 -8.01 15.79
N PRO A 148 -4.28 -7.16 15.14
CA PRO A 148 -3.86 -6.33 14.01
C PRO A 148 -3.10 -5.06 14.45
N CYS A 149 -1.89 -5.24 14.99
CA CYS A 149 -1.08 -4.13 15.51
C CYS A 149 -0.68 -3.08 14.46
N HIS A 150 -0.77 -3.40 13.16
CA HIS A 150 -0.57 -2.42 12.09
C HIS A 150 -1.67 -1.36 12.04
N ARG A 151 -2.87 -1.62 12.60
CA ARG A 151 -3.99 -0.66 12.70
C ARG A 151 -3.82 0.37 13.82
N VAL A 152 -2.80 0.24 14.68
CA VAL A 152 -2.52 1.17 15.77
C VAL A 152 -1.52 2.22 15.30
N LEU A 153 -1.92 3.49 15.28
CA LEU A 153 -1.09 4.61 14.88
C LEU A 153 -0.68 5.46 16.09
N GLY A 154 0.39 6.24 15.91
CA GLY A 154 0.65 7.38 16.78
C GLY A 154 -0.41 8.46 16.57
N LYS A 155 -0.49 9.41 17.52
CA LYS A 155 -1.41 10.55 17.41
C LYS A 155 -1.13 11.36 16.13
N ASN A 156 0.16 11.59 15.83
CA ASN A 156 0.60 12.42 14.72
C ASN A 156 1.51 11.67 13.72
N ASP A 157 1.90 10.44 14.01
CA ASP A 157 2.84 9.63 13.23
C ASP A 157 2.29 8.21 13.03
N MET A 158 3.04 7.38 12.31
CA MET A 158 2.63 5.99 12.06
C MET A 158 2.67 5.10 13.29
N GLY A 159 3.32 5.49 14.38
CA GLY A 159 3.74 4.61 15.45
C GLY A 159 4.80 3.62 14.98
N ASP A 160 5.35 2.84 15.90
CA ASP A 160 6.34 1.81 15.57
C ASP A 160 5.69 0.56 14.94
N PHE A 161 6.53 -0.25 14.27
CA PHE A 161 6.15 -1.57 13.79
C PHE A 161 7.34 -2.52 13.85
N SER A 162 7.33 -3.46 14.80
CA SER A 162 8.44 -4.38 15.07
C SER A 162 8.48 -5.60 14.16
N SER A 163 7.47 -5.81 13.31
CA SER A 163 7.44 -6.95 12.40
C SER A 163 8.37 -6.73 11.20
N PRO A 164 8.80 -7.82 10.52
CA PRO A 164 9.64 -7.76 9.33
C PRO A 164 9.17 -6.72 8.29
N GLY A 165 10.12 -5.96 7.76
CA GLY A 165 9.88 -4.85 6.82
C GLY A 165 9.36 -3.55 7.46
N GLY A 166 9.12 -3.52 8.78
CA GLY A 166 8.85 -2.31 9.55
C GLY A 166 7.69 -1.48 9.00
N LEU A 167 7.85 -0.15 8.98
CA LEU A 167 6.78 0.76 8.53
C LEU A 167 6.33 0.51 7.08
N ARG A 168 7.18 -0.04 6.20
CA ARG A 168 6.79 -0.39 4.84
C ARG A 168 5.74 -1.50 4.83
N THR A 169 5.94 -2.54 5.64
CA THR A 169 4.95 -3.61 5.82
C THR A 169 3.67 -3.09 6.45
N LYS A 170 3.78 -2.21 7.46
CA LYS A 170 2.61 -1.56 8.07
C LYS A 170 1.77 -0.81 7.05
N LEU A 171 2.39 0.04 6.23
CA LEU A 171 1.70 0.79 5.17
C LEU A 171 1.07 -0.13 4.12
N ARG A 172 1.75 -1.21 3.73
CA ARG A 172 1.19 -2.19 2.79
C ARG A 172 -0.07 -2.86 3.34
N LEU A 173 -0.05 -3.28 4.60
CA LEU A 173 -1.23 -3.87 5.25
C LEU A 173 -2.38 -2.85 5.36
N LEU A 174 -2.10 -1.62 5.77
CA LEU A 174 -3.12 -0.55 5.85
C LEU A 174 -3.72 -0.23 4.47
N THR A 175 -2.90 -0.20 3.43
CA THR A 175 -3.33 0.04 2.04
C THR A 175 -4.20 -1.13 1.54
N LEU A 176 -3.76 -2.37 1.78
CA LEU A 176 -4.51 -3.58 1.45
C LEU A 176 -5.89 -3.58 2.12
N GLU A 177 -5.95 -3.16 3.39
CA GLU A 177 -7.17 -3.04 4.17
C GLU A 177 -8.03 -1.83 3.81
N ARG A 178 -7.58 -1.00 2.85
CA ARG A 178 -8.31 0.16 2.35
C ARG A 178 -8.54 1.24 3.41
N VAL A 179 -7.55 1.42 4.29
CA VAL A 179 -7.51 2.59 5.18
C VAL A 179 -7.48 3.86 4.34
N ASP A 180 -8.24 4.87 4.76
CA ASP A 180 -8.31 6.15 4.06
C ASP A 180 -6.92 6.72 3.78
N ALA A 181 -6.62 6.94 2.50
CA ALA A 181 -5.37 7.48 2.04
C ALA A 181 -5.06 8.84 2.66
N ALA A 182 -6.08 9.67 2.94
CA ALA A 182 -5.90 10.98 3.56
C ALA A 182 -5.24 10.86 4.95
N VAL A 183 -5.64 9.85 5.73
CA VAL A 183 -5.04 9.57 7.05
C VAL A 183 -3.56 9.19 6.90
N LEU A 184 -3.25 8.29 5.97
CA LEU A 184 -1.87 7.83 5.75
C LEU A 184 -0.97 8.93 5.19
N VAL A 185 -1.50 9.75 4.26
CA VAL A 185 -0.82 10.92 3.71
C VAL A 185 -0.52 11.92 4.82
N GLU A 186 -1.49 12.22 5.68
CA GLU A 186 -1.28 13.13 6.83
C GLU A 186 -0.13 12.65 7.72
N ARG A 187 -0.07 11.34 8.04
CA ARG A 187 1.03 10.76 8.81
C ARG A 187 2.37 10.90 8.10
N GLY A 188 2.40 10.70 6.78
CA GLY A 188 3.59 10.94 5.97
C GLY A 188 4.03 12.41 5.96
N VAL A 189 3.10 13.35 5.83
CA VAL A 189 3.39 14.79 5.90
C VAL A 189 3.98 15.16 7.26
N ASN A 190 3.38 14.69 8.35
CA ASN A 190 3.87 14.96 9.69
C ASN A 190 5.28 14.38 9.91
N ALA A 191 5.53 13.16 9.43
CA ALA A 191 6.84 12.51 9.52
C ALA A 191 7.94 13.30 8.78
N LEU A 192 7.61 13.95 7.67
CA LEU A 192 8.56 14.73 6.86
C LEU A 192 8.61 16.21 7.25
N ARG A 193 7.76 16.70 8.15
CA ARG A 193 7.66 18.13 8.49
C ARG A 193 8.93 18.70 9.15
N ALA A 194 9.70 17.84 9.83
CA ALA A 194 10.97 18.20 10.47
C ALA A 194 12.20 18.01 9.57
N ASP A 195 12.03 17.45 8.37
CA ASP A 195 13.12 17.29 7.40
C ASP A 195 13.66 18.68 6.98
N GLU A 196 14.98 18.82 6.92
CA GLU A 196 15.63 20.11 6.64
C GLU A 196 15.27 20.65 5.25
N THR A 197 15.13 19.75 4.26
CA THR A 197 14.81 20.10 2.88
C THR A 197 13.30 20.25 2.70
N LEU A 198 12.50 19.26 3.15
CA LEU A 198 11.06 19.23 2.89
C LEU A 198 10.26 20.09 3.86
N GLY A 199 10.70 20.26 5.10
CA GLY A 199 9.97 20.99 6.14
C GLY A 199 9.57 22.42 5.74
N PRO A 200 10.49 23.25 5.21
CA PRO A 200 10.17 24.58 4.70
C PRO A 200 9.17 24.57 3.54
N ILE A 201 9.29 23.60 2.63
CA ILE A 201 8.38 23.42 1.49
C ILE A 201 6.98 23.03 1.97
N ILE A 202 6.90 22.08 2.90
CA ILE A 202 5.64 21.61 3.51
C ILE A 202 4.87 22.78 4.13
N ARG A 203 5.55 23.63 4.90
CA ARG A 203 4.93 24.79 5.56
C ARG A 203 4.38 25.82 4.56
N ARG A 204 5.04 26.00 3.42
CA ARG A 204 4.64 26.96 2.38
C ARG A 204 3.54 26.42 1.46
N VAL A 205 3.62 25.14 1.08
CA VAL A 205 2.68 24.50 0.14
C VAL A 205 1.35 24.13 0.81
N GLY A 206 1.38 23.70 2.07
CA GLY A 206 0.19 23.24 2.79
C GLY A 206 -0.19 21.79 2.44
N GLN A 207 -1.49 21.50 2.35
CA GLN A 207 -2.03 20.13 2.27
C GLN A 207 -1.52 19.33 1.05
N CYS A 208 -1.00 18.12 1.32
CA CYS A 208 -0.67 17.14 0.29
C CYS A 208 -1.93 16.48 -0.27
N ARG A 209 -2.05 16.42 -1.60
CA ARG A 209 -3.25 15.96 -2.31
C ARG A 209 -3.12 14.58 -2.95
N ILE A 210 -2.14 13.78 -2.55
CA ILE A 210 -2.07 12.38 -2.97
C ILE A 210 -3.35 11.67 -2.52
N GLY A 211 -3.99 10.91 -3.41
CA GLY A 211 -5.24 10.20 -3.13
C GLY A 211 -6.53 11.02 -3.25
N GLU A 212 -6.49 12.36 -3.26
CA GLU A 212 -7.71 13.19 -3.32
C GLU A 212 -8.32 13.32 -4.73
N ARG A 213 -7.53 13.09 -5.79
CA ARG A 213 -7.91 13.41 -7.19
C ARG A 213 -7.69 12.24 -8.16
N GLY A 214 -7.89 11.02 -7.66
CA GLY A 214 -7.95 9.82 -8.51
C GLY A 214 -9.01 9.97 -9.60
N ALA A 215 -8.84 9.24 -10.70
CA ALA A 215 -9.99 8.98 -11.57
C ALA A 215 -10.94 8.01 -10.85
N PRO A 216 -12.22 7.92 -11.26
CA PRO A 216 -13.17 6.99 -10.66
C PRO A 216 -12.72 5.51 -10.73
N ASP A 217 -11.92 5.16 -11.74
CA ASP A 217 -11.45 3.80 -11.99
C ASP A 217 -10.09 3.78 -12.73
N ALA A 218 -9.46 2.59 -12.80
CA ALA A 218 -8.14 2.39 -13.41
C ALA A 218 -8.14 2.64 -14.93
N LEU A 219 -9.20 2.24 -15.63
CA LEU A 219 -9.35 2.47 -17.08
C LEU A 219 -9.27 3.95 -17.39
N THR A 220 -10.07 4.74 -16.68
CA THR A 220 -10.15 6.19 -16.82
C THR A 220 -8.82 6.84 -16.43
N ALA A 221 -8.21 6.41 -15.32
CA ALA A 221 -6.93 6.96 -14.85
C ALA A 221 -5.79 6.75 -15.86
N LEU A 222 -5.62 5.52 -16.36
CA LEU A 222 -4.57 5.19 -17.32
C LEU A 222 -4.84 5.85 -18.67
N SER A 223 -6.07 5.79 -19.18
CA SER A 223 -6.45 6.41 -20.45
C SER A 223 -6.23 7.92 -20.42
N ARG A 224 -6.57 8.59 -19.30
CA ARG A 224 -6.27 10.01 -19.08
C ARG A 224 -4.77 10.28 -19.17
N SER A 225 -3.94 9.42 -18.57
CA SER A 225 -2.49 9.54 -18.63
C SER A 225 -1.98 9.43 -20.08
N ILE A 226 -2.42 8.41 -20.83
CA ILE A 226 -2.07 8.22 -22.24
C ILE A 226 -2.45 9.43 -23.09
N VAL A 227 -3.66 9.96 -22.90
CA VAL A 227 -4.14 11.15 -23.63
C VAL A 227 -3.23 12.35 -23.39
N HIS A 228 -2.78 12.58 -22.14
CA HIS A 228 -1.95 13.73 -21.77
C HIS A 228 -0.48 13.61 -22.16
N GLN A 229 -0.01 12.45 -22.63
CA GLN A 229 1.38 12.30 -23.07
C GLN A 229 1.70 13.25 -24.24
N GLN A 230 2.83 13.96 -24.15
CA GLN A 230 3.39 14.78 -25.23
C GLN A 230 2.45 15.90 -25.76
N VAL A 231 1.48 16.35 -24.95
CA VAL A 231 0.57 17.46 -25.30
C VAL A 231 0.48 18.46 -24.15
N SER A 232 -0.05 19.66 -24.42
CA SER A 232 -0.32 20.63 -23.36
C SER A 232 -1.48 20.16 -22.46
N LEU A 233 -1.54 20.68 -21.23
CA LEU A 233 -2.65 20.37 -20.31
C LEU A 233 -4.02 20.75 -20.88
N ALA A 234 -4.11 21.87 -21.62
CA ALA A 234 -5.36 22.31 -22.24
C ALA A 234 -5.81 21.38 -23.38
N ALA A 235 -4.86 20.95 -24.23
CA ALA A 235 -5.14 19.99 -25.30
C ALA A 235 -5.54 18.62 -24.72
N GLY A 236 -4.80 18.12 -23.73
CA GLY A 236 -5.10 16.86 -23.05
C GLY A 236 -6.51 16.84 -22.42
N ARG A 237 -6.90 17.92 -21.73
CA ARG A 237 -8.26 18.07 -21.18
C ARG A 237 -9.33 18.03 -22.26
N THR A 238 -9.11 18.75 -23.37
CA THR A 238 -10.07 18.81 -24.49
C THR A 238 -10.24 17.43 -25.13
N ILE A 239 -9.14 16.75 -25.44
CA ILE A 239 -9.16 15.41 -26.05
C ILE A 239 -9.82 14.41 -25.10
N PHE A 240 -9.48 14.46 -23.81
CA PHE A 240 -10.04 13.55 -22.82
C PHE A 240 -11.55 13.78 -22.60
N GLY A 241 -12.01 15.03 -22.59
CA GLY A 241 -13.45 15.34 -22.52
C GLY A 241 -14.25 14.80 -23.71
N ARG A 242 -13.68 14.89 -24.92
CA ARG A 242 -14.28 14.29 -26.13
C ARG A 242 -14.31 12.77 -26.04
N LEU A 243 -13.24 12.14 -25.54
CA LEU A 243 -13.19 10.70 -25.32
C LEU A 243 -14.26 10.25 -24.31
N LEU A 244 -14.44 10.96 -23.19
CA LEU A 244 -15.50 10.71 -22.21
C LEU A 244 -16.90 10.84 -22.83
N SER A 245 -17.10 11.83 -23.70
CA SER A 245 -18.37 12.02 -24.40
C SER A 245 -18.67 10.88 -25.38
N ALA A 246 -17.63 10.35 -26.05
CA ALA A 246 -17.78 9.27 -27.02
C ALA A 246 -17.93 7.88 -26.39
N CYS A 247 -17.20 7.61 -25.29
CA CYS A 247 -17.02 6.26 -24.76
C CYS A 247 -17.27 6.16 -23.24
N GLY A 248 -17.89 7.14 -22.61
CA GLY A 248 -18.07 7.19 -21.16
C GLY A 248 -19.44 7.72 -20.74
N ASP A 249 -19.49 8.26 -19.52
CA ASP A 249 -20.66 8.97 -18.96
C ASP A 249 -20.74 10.44 -19.40
N GLY A 250 -19.81 10.90 -20.24
CA GLY A 250 -19.68 12.29 -20.68
C GLY A 250 -19.08 13.24 -19.65
N ALA A 251 -18.69 12.76 -18.46
CA ALA A 251 -18.25 13.61 -17.36
C ALA A 251 -16.90 13.17 -16.76
N ARG A 252 -16.82 11.95 -16.22
CA ARG A 252 -15.65 11.52 -15.43
C ARG A 252 -15.21 10.09 -15.67
N THR A 253 -16.09 9.21 -16.14
CA THR A 253 -15.82 7.76 -16.22
C THR A 253 -15.90 7.28 -17.66
N LEU A 254 -14.90 6.49 -18.06
CA LEU A 254 -14.95 5.71 -19.30
C LEU A 254 -15.68 4.39 -19.06
N ASP A 255 -16.39 3.93 -20.08
CA ASP A 255 -17.01 2.62 -20.11
C ASP A 255 -16.18 1.70 -21.00
N GLY A 256 -15.71 0.59 -20.42
CA GLY A 256 -14.86 -0.36 -21.12
C GLY A 256 -15.54 -0.95 -22.37
N ASP A 257 -16.81 -1.33 -22.28
CA ASP A 257 -17.53 -1.91 -23.43
C ASP A 257 -17.72 -0.89 -24.54
N ARG A 258 -18.01 0.37 -24.20
CA ARG A 258 -18.11 1.46 -25.19
C ARG A 258 -16.77 1.76 -25.85
N VAL A 259 -15.66 1.75 -25.12
CA VAL A 259 -14.32 1.92 -25.71
C VAL A 259 -14.02 0.79 -26.70
N LEU A 260 -14.37 -0.45 -26.37
CA LEU A 260 -14.12 -1.61 -27.23
C LEU A 260 -15.04 -1.66 -28.46
N ALA A 261 -16.30 -1.23 -28.32
CA ALA A 261 -17.26 -1.16 -29.42
C ALA A 261 -17.00 0.04 -30.36
N ALA A 262 -16.31 1.09 -29.90
CA ALA A 262 -16.04 2.26 -30.71
C ALA A 262 -15.16 1.95 -31.91
N ALA A 263 -15.60 2.32 -33.11
CA ALA A 263 -14.77 2.25 -34.32
C ALA A 263 -13.50 3.11 -34.15
N PRO A 264 -12.36 2.72 -34.73
CA PRO A 264 -11.10 3.49 -34.62
C PRO A 264 -11.24 4.98 -34.95
N GLU A 265 -12.11 5.31 -35.92
CA GLU A 265 -12.40 6.66 -36.38
C GLU A 265 -13.05 7.51 -35.29
N VAL A 266 -13.85 6.91 -34.40
CA VAL A 266 -14.48 7.61 -33.27
C VAL A 266 -13.42 8.06 -32.27
N LEU A 267 -12.49 7.17 -31.91
CA LEU A 267 -11.39 7.50 -30.99
C LEU A 267 -10.44 8.54 -31.61
N ARG A 268 -10.18 8.44 -32.91
CA ARG A 268 -9.39 9.46 -33.65
C ARG A 268 -10.13 10.80 -33.72
N GLY A 269 -11.45 10.78 -33.93
CA GLY A 269 -12.31 11.97 -33.93
C GLY A 269 -12.32 12.70 -32.58
N ALA A 270 -12.14 11.98 -31.47
CA ALA A 270 -11.92 12.59 -30.15
C ALA A 270 -10.57 13.32 -30.03
N GLY A 271 -9.63 13.08 -30.95
CA GLY A 271 -8.31 13.72 -31.02
C GLY A 271 -7.15 12.83 -30.60
N LEU A 272 -7.36 11.50 -30.48
CA LEU A 272 -6.28 10.56 -30.21
C LEU A 272 -5.49 10.26 -31.49
N SER A 273 -4.17 10.08 -31.37
CA SER A 273 -3.39 9.43 -32.43
C SER A 273 -3.77 7.95 -32.55
N ALA A 274 -3.45 7.31 -33.68
CA ALA A 274 -3.67 5.87 -33.86
C ALA A 274 -3.10 5.06 -32.71
N ARG A 275 -1.84 5.35 -32.36
CA ARG A 275 -1.13 4.67 -31.28
C ARG A 275 -1.80 4.83 -29.91
N LYS A 276 -2.27 6.05 -29.58
CA LYS A 276 -2.98 6.29 -28.31
C LYS A 276 -4.35 5.60 -28.29
N ALA A 277 -5.06 5.57 -29.42
CA ALA A 277 -6.33 4.87 -29.54
C ALA A 277 -6.16 3.36 -29.32
N GLU A 278 -5.13 2.74 -29.93
CA GLU A 278 -4.77 1.34 -29.69
C GLU A 278 -4.47 1.08 -28.21
N THR A 279 -3.64 1.91 -27.58
CA THR A 279 -3.31 1.75 -26.15
C THR A 279 -4.54 1.87 -25.26
N VAL A 280 -5.44 2.84 -25.51
CA VAL A 280 -6.68 3.01 -24.73
C VAL A 280 -7.60 1.80 -24.89
N ARG A 281 -7.70 1.21 -26.09
CA ARG A 281 -8.44 -0.04 -26.30
C ARG A 281 -7.81 -1.20 -25.54
N GLU A 282 -6.49 -1.37 -25.60
CA GLU A 282 -5.80 -2.42 -24.83
C GLU A 282 -6.01 -2.28 -23.31
N ILE A 283 -5.99 -1.04 -22.79
CA ILE A 283 -6.32 -0.77 -21.37
C ILE A 283 -7.76 -1.22 -21.08
N ALA A 284 -8.72 -0.93 -21.96
CA ALA A 284 -10.12 -1.34 -21.79
C ALA A 284 -10.29 -2.87 -21.84
N GLU A 285 -9.60 -3.57 -22.74
CA GLU A 285 -9.63 -5.04 -22.81
C GLU A 285 -9.14 -5.66 -21.49
N ARG A 286 -7.97 -5.21 -21.01
CA ARG A 286 -7.39 -5.72 -19.77
C ARG A 286 -8.17 -5.32 -18.51
N TYR A 287 -8.79 -4.15 -18.53
CA TYR A 287 -9.70 -3.71 -17.46
C TYR A 287 -10.93 -4.62 -17.39
N ARG A 288 -11.58 -4.90 -18.54
CA ARG A 288 -12.73 -5.82 -18.62
C ARG A 288 -12.36 -7.26 -18.26
N GLY A 289 -11.14 -7.68 -18.60
CA GLY A 289 -10.58 -8.98 -18.21
C GLY A 289 -10.15 -9.10 -16.75
N GLY A 290 -10.17 -8.01 -15.96
CA GLY A 290 -9.73 -8.01 -14.56
C GLY A 290 -8.21 -8.11 -14.38
N GLU A 291 -7.42 -7.88 -15.42
CA GLU A 291 -5.96 -7.74 -15.33
C GLU A 291 -5.58 -6.37 -14.77
N ILE A 292 -6.28 -5.32 -15.22
CA ILE A 292 -6.15 -3.95 -14.71
C ILE A 292 -7.35 -3.66 -13.82
N ASP A 293 -7.18 -3.90 -12.53
CA ASP A 293 -8.16 -3.63 -11.48
C ASP A 293 -7.39 -3.05 -10.28
N GLU A 294 -7.89 -1.96 -9.69
CA GLU A 294 -7.19 -1.32 -8.57
C GLU A 294 -7.02 -2.23 -7.37
N GLN A 295 -8.00 -3.10 -7.09
CA GLN A 295 -7.91 -3.99 -5.94
C GLN A 295 -6.83 -5.04 -6.18
N ARG A 296 -6.72 -5.57 -7.39
CA ARG A 296 -5.65 -6.49 -7.80
C ARG A 296 -4.29 -5.81 -7.72
N LEU A 297 -4.14 -4.63 -8.33
CA LEU A 297 -2.88 -3.89 -8.35
C LEU A 297 -2.45 -3.40 -6.96
N ALA A 298 -3.40 -3.11 -6.07
CA ALA A 298 -3.12 -2.76 -4.67
C ALA A 298 -2.54 -3.93 -3.86
N ARG A 299 -2.73 -5.19 -4.29
CA ARG A 299 -2.17 -6.39 -3.63
C ARG A 299 -0.75 -6.69 -4.05
N LEU A 300 -0.37 -6.30 -5.27
CA LEU A 300 0.98 -6.50 -5.79
C LEU A 300 2.00 -5.62 -5.05
N ASP A 301 3.26 -6.04 -5.04
CA ASP A 301 4.33 -5.11 -4.71
C ASP A 301 4.50 -4.04 -5.81
N ASP A 302 5.28 -3.01 -5.50
CA ASP A 302 5.41 -1.85 -6.38
C ASP A 302 6.07 -2.22 -7.73
N GLU A 303 7.03 -3.14 -7.76
CA GLU A 303 7.70 -3.56 -9.01
C GLU A 303 6.82 -4.48 -9.82
N GLN A 304 6.11 -5.41 -9.18
CA GLN A 304 5.12 -6.28 -9.83
C GLN A 304 3.97 -5.48 -10.46
N ALA A 305 3.47 -4.45 -9.75
CA ALA A 305 2.44 -3.56 -10.28
C ALA A 305 2.98 -2.73 -11.46
N ILE A 306 4.22 -2.25 -11.38
CA ILE A 306 4.88 -1.55 -12.49
C ILE A 306 5.01 -2.48 -13.69
N GLU A 307 5.52 -3.70 -13.51
CA GLU A 307 5.68 -4.70 -14.57
C GLU A 307 4.35 -4.99 -15.27
N ALA A 308 3.30 -5.28 -14.49
CA ALA A 308 1.96 -5.53 -15.00
C ALA A 308 1.43 -4.37 -15.86
N LEU A 309 1.64 -3.12 -15.42
CA LEU A 309 1.23 -1.93 -16.17
C LEU A 309 2.10 -1.70 -17.42
N THR A 310 3.41 -1.94 -17.34
CA THR A 310 4.34 -1.73 -18.46
C THR A 310 4.23 -2.77 -19.57
N ASN A 311 3.56 -3.89 -19.30
CA ASN A 311 3.19 -4.87 -20.34
C ASN A 311 2.14 -4.32 -21.32
N ILE A 312 1.52 -3.18 -21.00
CA ILE A 312 0.62 -2.47 -21.91
C ILE A 312 1.45 -1.60 -22.86
N LYS A 313 1.30 -1.85 -24.15
CA LYS A 313 2.02 -1.12 -25.20
C LYS A 313 1.66 0.37 -25.15
N GLY A 314 2.57 1.22 -24.67
CA GLY A 314 2.40 2.68 -24.56
C GLY A 314 2.37 3.20 -23.12
N VAL A 315 2.32 2.29 -22.14
CA VAL A 315 2.49 2.57 -20.73
C VAL A 315 3.95 2.33 -20.35
N GLY A 316 4.72 3.41 -20.16
CA GLY A 316 6.10 3.31 -19.67
C GLY A 316 6.17 3.28 -18.14
N ARG A 317 7.34 2.92 -17.59
CA ARG A 317 7.59 2.88 -16.13
C ARG A 317 7.17 4.15 -15.41
N TRP A 318 7.51 5.32 -15.95
CA TRP A 318 7.09 6.61 -15.36
C TRP A 318 5.56 6.72 -15.25
N THR A 319 4.82 6.29 -16.27
CA THR A 319 3.34 6.30 -16.23
C THR A 319 2.81 5.36 -15.17
N ALA A 320 3.40 4.17 -15.05
CA ALA A 320 3.06 3.23 -13.99
C ALA A 320 3.35 3.81 -12.59
N GLU A 321 4.53 4.37 -12.36
CA GLU A 321 4.90 5.01 -11.09
C GLU A 321 3.92 6.16 -10.72
N MET A 322 3.54 7.00 -11.69
CA MET A 322 2.51 8.03 -11.48
C MET A 322 1.15 7.42 -11.12
N PHE A 323 0.75 6.33 -11.78
CA PHE A 323 -0.49 5.62 -11.46
C PHE A 323 -0.46 5.06 -10.03
N LEU A 324 0.64 4.40 -9.64
CA LEU A 324 0.84 3.89 -8.28
C LEU A 324 0.72 5.02 -7.24
N MET A 325 1.38 6.16 -7.47
CA MET A 325 1.36 7.30 -6.56
C MET A 325 -0.02 7.95 -6.45
N PHE A 326 -0.68 8.23 -7.59
CA PHE A 326 -1.84 9.12 -7.62
C PHE A 326 -3.19 8.42 -7.73
N GLN A 327 -3.25 7.21 -8.31
CA GLN A 327 -4.46 6.39 -8.34
C GLN A 327 -4.51 5.41 -7.18
N LEU A 328 -3.40 4.72 -6.89
CA LEU A 328 -3.35 3.72 -5.80
C LEU A 328 -2.85 4.29 -4.47
N ALA A 329 -2.55 5.59 -4.40
CA ALA A 329 -2.04 6.26 -3.21
C ALA A 329 -0.83 5.57 -2.55
N ARG A 330 0.04 4.93 -3.35
CA ARG A 330 1.28 4.31 -2.85
C ARG A 330 2.22 5.41 -2.37
N LEU A 331 2.57 5.38 -1.08
CA LEU A 331 3.29 6.48 -0.44
C LEU A 331 4.83 6.38 -0.52
N ASP A 332 5.37 5.28 -1.02
CA ASP A 332 6.82 5.00 -1.00
C ASP A 332 7.46 4.78 -2.39
N VAL A 333 6.83 5.31 -3.44
CA VAL A 333 7.36 5.31 -4.81
C VAL A 333 8.34 6.47 -5.02
N LEU A 334 9.47 6.21 -5.70
CA LEU A 334 10.49 7.19 -6.08
C LEU A 334 10.72 7.15 -7.60
N PRO A 335 10.10 8.06 -8.38
CA PRO A 335 10.18 8.08 -9.85
C PRO A 335 11.55 8.58 -10.36
N LEU A 336 12.56 7.71 -10.39
CA LEU A 336 13.95 8.08 -10.71
C LEU A 336 14.13 8.67 -12.13
N GLY A 337 13.26 8.30 -13.07
CA GLY A 337 13.25 8.80 -14.44
C GLY A 337 12.54 10.14 -14.63
N ASP A 338 11.89 10.67 -13.60
CA ASP A 338 11.12 11.91 -13.71
C ASP A 338 12.02 13.14 -13.80
N VAL A 339 11.97 13.85 -14.93
CA VAL A 339 12.80 15.03 -15.18
C VAL A 339 12.44 16.19 -14.26
N GLY A 340 11.16 16.32 -13.88
CA GLY A 340 10.69 17.34 -12.94
C GLY A 340 11.29 17.15 -11.55
N LEU A 341 11.28 15.91 -11.06
CA LEU A 341 11.84 15.49 -9.77
C LEU A 341 13.36 15.63 -9.78
N GLN A 342 14.03 15.20 -10.85
CA GLN A 342 15.48 15.42 -11.00
C GLN A 342 15.84 16.91 -10.89
N ARG A 343 15.07 17.80 -11.53
CA ARG A 343 15.27 19.26 -11.42
C ARG A 343 14.95 19.77 -10.02
N ALA A 344 13.87 19.30 -9.41
CA ALA A 344 13.49 19.71 -8.06
C ALA A 344 14.54 19.29 -7.02
N MET A 345 15.03 18.04 -7.07
CA MET A 345 16.13 17.58 -6.22
C MET A 345 17.44 18.31 -6.52
N GLN A 346 17.74 18.60 -7.79
CA GLN A 346 18.92 19.39 -8.15
C GLN A 346 18.92 20.74 -7.42
N ARG A 347 17.78 21.46 -7.44
CA ARG A 347 17.61 22.75 -6.78
C ARG A 347 17.60 22.62 -5.26
N ALA A 348 16.77 21.72 -4.73
CA ALA A 348 16.58 21.51 -3.29
C ALA A 348 17.88 21.14 -2.55
N PHE A 349 18.81 20.46 -3.22
CA PHE A 349 20.07 20.02 -2.64
C PHE A 349 21.31 20.76 -3.20
N GLY A 350 21.13 21.85 -3.96
CA GLY A 350 22.24 22.66 -4.49
C GLY A 350 23.21 21.90 -5.41
N ILE A 351 22.73 20.91 -6.17
CA ILE A 351 23.59 20.04 -6.99
C ILE A 351 23.87 20.70 -8.34
N LYS A 352 25.14 20.77 -8.77
CA LYS A 352 25.54 21.42 -10.03
C LYS A 352 24.89 20.81 -11.29
N LYS A 353 24.71 19.49 -11.31
CA LYS A 353 24.11 18.74 -12.43
C LYS A 353 22.89 17.98 -11.93
N LYS A 354 21.99 17.59 -12.84
CA LYS A 354 20.86 16.70 -12.50
C LYS A 354 21.41 15.44 -11.79
N PRO A 355 20.87 15.09 -10.61
CA PRO A 355 21.35 13.94 -9.86
C PRO A 355 21.06 12.64 -10.62
N ALA A 356 22.02 11.73 -10.63
CA ALA A 356 21.83 10.38 -11.16
C ALA A 356 20.92 9.55 -10.23
N PRO A 357 20.27 8.47 -10.72
CA PRO A 357 19.36 7.65 -9.92
C PRO A 357 19.94 7.19 -8.57
N ARG A 358 21.21 6.78 -8.52
CA ARG A 358 21.89 6.39 -7.28
C ARG A 358 21.94 7.53 -6.25
N THR A 359 22.21 8.75 -6.70
CA THR A 359 22.25 9.93 -5.83
C THR A 359 20.85 10.27 -5.33
N MET A 360 19.84 10.21 -6.20
CA MET A 360 18.44 10.44 -5.82
C MET A 360 18.00 9.44 -4.74
N THR A 361 18.26 8.14 -4.93
CA THR A 361 17.93 7.10 -3.93
C THR A 361 18.60 7.37 -2.59
N ARG A 362 19.87 7.79 -2.58
CA ARG A 362 20.58 8.13 -1.33
C ARG A 362 19.95 9.33 -0.63
N LEU A 363 19.66 10.40 -1.36
CA LEU A 363 19.07 11.62 -0.81
C LEU A 363 17.64 11.41 -0.29
N ALA A 364 16.86 10.55 -0.96
CA ALA A 364 15.49 10.25 -0.58
C ALA A 364 15.36 9.17 0.50
N LYS A 365 16.46 8.53 0.91
CA LYS A 365 16.45 7.47 1.94
C LYS A 365 15.79 7.90 3.26
N PRO A 366 16.08 9.11 3.82
CA PRO A 366 15.45 9.57 5.06
C PRO A 366 13.93 9.71 4.96
N TRP A 367 13.39 9.82 3.75
CA TRP A 367 11.95 9.98 3.53
C TRP A 367 11.21 8.65 3.51
N THR A 368 11.88 7.50 3.67
CA THR A 368 11.23 6.19 3.70
C THR A 368 10.35 6.07 4.96
N PRO A 369 9.11 5.57 4.88
CA PRO A 369 8.42 5.00 3.70
C PRO A 369 7.43 5.97 3.03
N PHE A 370 7.75 7.26 2.97
CA PHE A 370 6.94 8.37 2.46
C PHE A 370 7.58 9.10 1.28
N ARG A 371 8.41 8.42 0.49
CA ARG A 371 9.12 9.03 -0.64
C ARG A 371 8.18 9.71 -1.65
N SER A 372 6.98 9.18 -1.86
CA SER A 372 5.97 9.79 -2.73
C SER A 372 5.47 11.13 -2.20
N VAL A 373 5.31 11.26 -0.88
CA VAL A 373 4.97 12.54 -0.23
C VAL A 373 6.11 13.54 -0.44
N GLY A 374 7.36 13.12 -0.24
CA GLY A 374 8.54 13.95 -0.52
C GLY A 374 8.61 14.41 -1.98
N CYS A 375 8.43 13.51 -2.93
CA CYS A 375 8.36 13.82 -4.36
C CYS A 375 7.26 14.84 -4.67
N TRP A 376 6.08 14.69 -4.06
CA TRP A 376 4.95 15.61 -4.26
C TRP A 376 5.30 17.04 -3.83
N TYR A 377 5.90 17.21 -2.65
CA TYR A 377 6.33 18.53 -2.20
C TYR A 377 7.47 19.10 -3.06
N LEU A 378 8.41 18.28 -3.50
CA LEU A 378 9.47 18.72 -4.41
C LEU A 378 8.91 19.28 -5.73
N TRP A 379 7.92 18.61 -6.33
CA TRP A 379 7.26 19.15 -7.52
C TRP A 379 6.56 20.47 -7.24
N ARG A 380 5.82 20.59 -6.13
CA ARG A 380 5.16 21.86 -5.74
C ARG A 380 6.14 22.99 -5.43
N GLY A 381 7.29 22.66 -4.82
CA GLY A 381 8.38 23.62 -4.62
C GLY A 381 8.96 24.14 -5.93
N LEU A 382 8.99 23.32 -6.97
CA LEU A 382 9.43 23.72 -8.30
C LEU A 382 8.42 24.66 -8.96
N ASP A 383 7.13 24.32 -8.89
CA ASP A 383 6.05 25.10 -9.50
C ASP A 383 5.88 26.49 -8.86
N GLY A 384 6.16 26.62 -7.56
CA GLY A 384 6.09 27.87 -6.82
C GLY A 384 7.42 28.63 -6.69
N ASP A 385 8.47 28.17 -7.37
CA ASP A 385 9.85 28.67 -7.25
C ASP A 385 10.37 28.83 -5.80
N LEU A 386 9.95 27.93 -4.91
CA LEU A 386 10.26 27.99 -3.49
C LEU A 386 11.73 27.70 -3.16
N PHE A 387 12.48 27.19 -4.13
CA PHE A 387 13.92 26.90 -4.01
C PHE A 387 14.81 28.14 -4.15
N SER A 388 14.28 29.24 -4.68
CA SER A 388 15.01 30.52 -4.77
C SER A 388 14.96 31.32 -3.46
N ALA A 389 14.07 30.92 -2.54
CA ALA A 389 13.80 31.55 -1.25
C ALA A 389 14.22 30.66 -0.05
N MET A 390 15.12 29.71 -0.30
CA MET A 390 15.78 28.81 0.64
C MET A 390 17.27 28.89 0.37
#